data_AF-A0A2P5Z211-F1
#
_entry.id   AF-A0A2P5Z211-F1
#
_cell.length_a   1.000
_cell.length_b   1.000
_cell.length_c   1.000
_cell.angle_alpha   90.00
_cell.angle_beta   90.00
_cell.angle_gamma   90.00
#
_symmetry.space_group_name_H-M   'P 1'
#
loop_
_entity.id
_entity.type
_entity.pdbx_description
1 polymer ?
#
loop_
_entity_poly.entity_id
_entity_poly.type
_entity_poly.pdbx_seq_one_letter_code
_entity_poly.pdbx_strand_id
1 'polypeptide(L)'
;MKIALPLLIAGVLSLGACQKAQQKAQEEIAAAQNPYPASSPLHAPFDRMLRKLANDPRYVALLKQSGPQAQQAGFQLAQNGIARLDHATLEQRLEILSQVSDKVDVPQCAVLARGGNPNDAQALSAAMLSGLEKLPQAQIDRWFDVSLKATDAELNKTPAQPVAPQQIQAAMGTLVKSLPADQQQRLMRVLPQIATANDEDACWTARTLYRQALATPEPVRGQLAWVFAQQ
;
A
#
# COMPACT_ATOMS: atom_id res chain seq x y z
N MET A 1 -3.66 -1.65 -68.94
CA MET A 1 -3.95 -0.25 -68.51
C MET A 1 -5.36 -0.24 -67.95
N LYS A 2 -5.70 0.14 -66.72
CA LYS A 2 -5.04 0.93 -65.67
C LYS A 2 -5.48 0.40 -64.29
N ILE A 3 -4.58 0.63 -63.34
CA ILE A 3 -4.59 0.30 -61.90
C ILE A 3 -5.61 1.14 -61.14
N ALA A 4 -6.22 0.59 -60.07
CA ALA A 4 -6.56 1.33 -58.84
C ALA A 4 -6.99 0.39 -57.68
N LEU A 5 -6.03 0.02 -56.84
CA LEU A 5 -6.17 -0.10 -55.38
C LEU A 5 -5.47 1.18 -54.85
N PRO A 6 -5.99 1.98 -53.89
CA PRO A 6 -6.38 1.50 -52.56
C PRO A 6 -7.55 2.25 -51.86
N LEU A 7 -8.38 1.50 -51.12
CA LEU A 7 -9.34 2.06 -50.17
C LEU A 7 -9.31 1.23 -48.88
N LEU A 8 -8.16 1.24 -48.22
CA LEU A 8 -7.93 0.58 -46.93
C LEU A 8 -7.03 1.44 -46.03
N ILE A 9 -7.36 2.71 -45.80
CA ILE A 9 -6.67 3.53 -44.76
C ILE A 9 -7.63 4.37 -43.88
N ALA A 10 -8.93 4.45 -44.19
CA ALA A 10 -9.85 5.28 -43.39
C ALA A 10 -10.46 4.61 -42.13
N GLY A 11 -10.35 3.28 -41.98
CA GLY A 11 -11.02 2.53 -40.90
C GLY A 11 -10.27 2.48 -39.57
N VAL A 12 -8.97 2.81 -39.53
CA VAL A 12 -8.13 2.67 -38.33
C VAL A 12 -8.14 3.93 -37.46
N LEU A 13 -8.37 5.11 -38.05
CA LEU A 13 -8.32 6.40 -37.35
C LEU A 13 -9.60 6.70 -36.54
N SER A 14 -10.77 6.22 -36.98
CA SER A 14 -12.05 6.42 -36.27
C SER A 14 -12.18 5.55 -35.03
N LEU A 15 -11.70 4.31 -35.06
CA LEU A 15 -11.68 3.40 -33.92
C LEU A 15 -10.79 3.93 -32.79
N GLY A 16 -9.61 4.47 -33.12
CA GLY A 16 -8.69 5.04 -32.13
C GLY A 16 -9.23 6.31 -31.45
N ALA A 17 -9.98 7.15 -32.16
CA ALA A 17 -10.61 8.34 -31.59
C ALA A 17 -11.78 7.99 -30.65
N CYS A 18 -12.62 7.03 -31.03
CA CYS A 18 -13.69 6.51 -30.16
C CYS A 18 -13.14 5.83 -28.90
N GLN A 19 -12.08 5.03 -29.04
CA GLN A 19 -11.45 4.36 -27.90
C GLN A 19 -10.86 5.36 -26.91
N LYS A 20 -10.16 6.41 -27.39
CA LYS A 20 -9.63 7.48 -26.51
C LYS A 20 -10.73 8.26 -25.81
N ALA A 21 -11.82 8.57 -26.49
CA ALA A 21 -12.97 9.26 -25.89
C ALA A 21 -13.63 8.39 -24.80
N GLN A 22 -13.76 7.08 -25.04
CA GLN A 22 -14.30 6.14 -24.07
C GLN A 22 -13.38 5.97 -22.84
N GLN A 23 -12.07 5.86 -23.05
CA GLN A 23 -11.08 5.82 -21.95
C GLN A 23 -11.16 7.08 -21.10
N LYS A 24 -11.19 8.25 -21.74
CA LYS A 24 -11.33 9.53 -21.04
C LYS A 24 -12.61 9.59 -20.21
N ALA A 25 -13.73 9.15 -20.75
CA ALA A 25 -15.00 9.11 -20.01
C ALA A 25 -14.93 8.13 -18.81
N GLN A 26 -14.26 6.98 -18.96
CA GLN A 26 -14.05 6.03 -17.86
C GLN A 26 -13.17 6.61 -16.76
N GLU A 27 -12.10 7.30 -17.14
CA GLU A 27 -11.23 8.00 -16.20
C GLU A 27 -11.97 9.10 -15.43
N GLU A 28 -12.83 9.88 -16.09
CA GLU A 28 -13.62 10.93 -15.46
C GLU A 28 -14.68 10.35 -14.49
N ILE A 29 -15.32 9.23 -14.84
CA ILE A 29 -16.24 8.53 -13.94
C ILE A 29 -15.50 7.98 -12.71
N ALA A 30 -14.31 7.40 -12.92
CA ALA A 30 -13.49 6.91 -11.81
C ALA A 30 -13.03 8.07 -10.91
N ALA A 31 -12.58 9.18 -11.50
CA ALA A 31 -12.21 10.40 -10.77
C ALA A 31 -13.36 10.93 -9.90
N ALA A 32 -14.60 10.84 -10.39
CA ALA A 32 -15.79 11.23 -9.63
C ALA A 32 -16.06 10.34 -8.39
N GLN A 33 -15.42 9.17 -8.30
CA GLN A 33 -15.51 8.25 -7.15
C GLN A 33 -14.38 8.47 -6.13
N ASN A 34 -13.54 9.47 -6.32
CA ASN A 34 -12.48 9.81 -5.37
C ASN A 34 -13.10 10.23 -4.02
N PRO A 35 -12.83 9.50 -2.91
CA PRO A 35 -13.40 9.80 -1.61
C PRO A 35 -12.72 10.99 -0.92
N TYR A 36 -11.58 11.45 -1.43
CA TYR A 36 -10.85 12.58 -0.85
C TYR A 36 -11.37 13.89 -1.44
N PRO A 37 -11.63 14.93 -0.63
CA PRO A 37 -12.02 16.25 -1.14
C PRO A 37 -10.86 16.88 -1.92
N ALA A 38 -11.15 17.77 -2.87
CA ALA A 38 -10.13 18.43 -3.68
C ALA A 38 -9.08 19.23 -2.87
N SER A 39 -9.40 19.61 -1.64
CA SER A 39 -8.49 20.27 -0.70
C SER A 39 -7.51 19.31 0.00
N SER A 40 -7.76 17.99 -0.01
CA SER A 40 -6.87 17.00 0.60
C SER A 40 -5.64 16.76 -0.27
N PRO A 41 -4.43 16.66 0.32
CA PRO A 41 -3.22 16.32 -0.44
C PRO A 41 -3.25 14.89 -1.02
N LEU A 42 -4.19 14.05 -0.57
CA LEU A 42 -4.40 12.70 -1.09
C LEU A 42 -5.23 12.68 -2.38
N HIS A 43 -5.95 13.75 -2.69
CA HIS A 43 -6.90 13.78 -3.80
C HIS A 43 -6.24 13.49 -5.15
N ALA A 44 -5.27 14.31 -5.56
CA ALA A 44 -4.63 14.14 -6.86
C ALA A 44 -3.86 12.81 -7.00
N PRO A 45 -3.11 12.33 -5.99
CA PRO A 45 -2.44 11.03 -6.06
C PRO A 45 -3.41 9.85 -6.17
N PHE A 46 -4.50 9.85 -5.39
CA PHE A 46 -5.53 8.83 -5.50
C PHE A 46 -6.26 8.87 -6.84
N ASP A 47 -6.58 10.07 -7.34
CA ASP A 47 -7.17 10.27 -8.66
C ASP A 47 -6.32 9.64 -9.77
N ARG A 48 -5.00 9.89 -9.75
CA ARG A 48 -4.09 9.28 -10.72
C ARG A 48 -4.08 7.75 -10.63
N MET A 49 -4.16 7.19 -9.43
CA MET A 49 -4.27 5.75 -9.24
C MET A 49 -5.59 5.20 -9.80
N LEU A 50 -6.73 5.85 -9.48
CA LEU A 50 -8.05 5.46 -9.99
C LEU A 50 -8.11 5.49 -11.51
N ARG A 51 -7.53 6.50 -12.17
CA ARG A 51 -7.48 6.56 -13.64
C ARG A 51 -6.68 5.41 -14.25
N LYS A 52 -5.56 5.03 -13.64
CA LYS A 52 -4.79 3.85 -14.09
C LYS A 52 -5.62 2.57 -13.95
N LEU A 53 -6.27 2.39 -12.81
CA LEU A 53 -7.10 1.22 -12.52
C LEU A 53 -8.36 1.13 -13.39
N ALA A 54 -9.00 2.26 -13.71
CA ALA A 54 -10.16 2.34 -14.60
C ALA A 54 -9.85 1.86 -16.03
N ASN A 55 -8.59 1.95 -16.43
CA ASN A 55 -8.10 1.48 -17.72
C ASN A 55 -7.58 0.03 -17.69
N ASP A 56 -7.54 -0.63 -16.52
CA ASP A 56 -7.19 -2.04 -16.42
C ASP A 56 -8.45 -2.92 -16.55
N PRO A 57 -8.60 -3.68 -17.65
CA PRO A 57 -9.80 -4.50 -17.85
C PRO A 57 -9.99 -5.59 -16.79
N ARG A 58 -8.92 -6.05 -16.16
CA ARG A 58 -8.97 -7.08 -15.10
C ARG A 58 -9.57 -6.48 -13.83
N TYR A 59 -9.12 -5.27 -13.46
CA TYR A 59 -9.65 -4.54 -12.33
C TYR A 59 -11.13 -4.17 -12.55
N VAL A 60 -11.47 -3.65 -13.73
CA VAL A 60 -12.86 -3.30 -14.08
C VAL A 60 -13.77 -4.52 -14.04
N ALA A 61 -13.31 -5.68 -14.56
CA ALA A 61 -14.07 -6.92 -14.50
C ALA A 61 -14.33 -7.37 -13.06
N LEU A 62 -13.32 -7.27 -12.19
CA LEU A 62 -13.44 -7.59 -10.76
C LEU A 62 -14.46 -6.69 -10.08
N LEU A 63 -14.36 -5.36 -10.24
CA LEU A 63 -15.30 -4.44 -9.61
C LEU A 63 -16.75 -4.66 -10.06
N LYS A 64 -16.98 -4.95 -11.35
CA LYS A 64 -18.31 -5.28 -11.87
C LYS A 64 -18.89 -6.53 -11.21
N GLN A 65 -18.06 -7.55 -10.97
CA GLN A 65 -18.49 -8.77 -10.29
C GLN A 65 -18.81 -8.53 -8.80
N SER A 66 -18.08 -7.60 -8.17
CA SER A 66 -18.29 -7.24 -6.75
C SER A 66 -19.52 -6.38 -6.50
N GLY A 67 -20.09 -5.73 -7.52
CA GLY A 67 -21.33 -4.96 -7.41
C GLY A 67 -21.28 -3.91 -6.29
N PRO A 68 -22.25 -3.90 -5.34
CA PRO A 68 -22.25 -2.95 -4.22
C PRO A 68 -21.00 -3.00 -3.32
N GLN A 69 -20.23 -4.09 -3.35
CA GLN A 69 -19.02 -4.26 -2.55
C GLN A 69 -17.74 -3.85 -3.29
N ALA A 70 -17.84 -3.23 -4.47
CA ALA A 70 -16.70 -2.89 -5.32
C ALA A 70 -15.59 -2.11 -4.58
N GLN A 71 -15.94 -1.13 -3.74
CA GLN A 71 -14.96 -0.36 -2.98
C GLN A 71 -14.16 -1.24 -2.00
N GLN A 72 -14.87 -2.08 -1.23
CA GLN A 72 -14.24 -3.02 -0.30
C GLN A 72 -13.39 -4.05 -1.05
N ALA A 73 -13.87 -4.55 -2.19
CA ALA A 73 -13.13 -5.47 -3.03
C ALA A 73 -11.83 -4.86 -3.56
N GLY A 74 -11.85 -3.60 -3.99
CA GLY A 74 -10.66 -2.88 -4.42
C GLY A 74 -9.62 -2.71 -3.29
N PHE A 75 -10.08 -2.38 -2.08
CA PHE A 75 -9.20 -2.30 -0.90
C PHE A 75 -8.61 -3.67 -0.54
N GLN A 76 -9.43 -4.72 -0.51
CA GLN A 76 -8.98 -6.09 -0.24
C GLN A 76 -7.98 -6.58 -1.28
N LEU A 77 -8.20 -6.24 -2.55
CA LEU A 77 -7.31 -6.59 -3.65
C LEU A 77 -5.90 -5.99 -3.44
N ALA A 78 -5.83 -4.71 -3.10
CA ALA A 78 -4.56 -4.06 -2.77
C ALA A 78 -3.90 -4.69 -1.53
N GLN A 79 -4.67 -4.97 -0.46
CA GLN A 79 -4.15 -5.60 0.76
C GLN A 79 -3.57 -6.99 0.49
N ASN A 80 -4.30 -7.85 -0.23
CA ASN A 80 -3.85 -9.20 -0.58
C ASN A 80 -2.57 -9.19 -1.42
N GLY A 81 -2.42 -8.16 -2.26
CA GLY A 81 -1.26 -7.96 -3.11
C GLY A 81 0.02 -7.60 -2.35
N ILE A 82 -0.05 -7.08 -1.12
CA ILE A 82 1.11 -6.62 -0.36
C ILE A 82 2.12 -7.76 -0.17
N ALA A 83 1.66 -8.96 0.20
CA ALA A 83 2.53 -10.11 0.42
C ALA A 83 3.26 -10.62 -0.85
N ARG A 84 2.85 -10.14 -2.03
CA ARG A 84 3.42 -10.49 -3.34
C ARG A 84 4.44 -9.48 -3.85
N LEU A 85 4.63 -8.37 -3.15
CA LEU A 85 5.58 -7.34 -3.53
C LEU A 85 7.03 -7.80 -3.33
N ASP A 86 7.93 -7.27 -4.16
CA ASP A 86 9.37 -7.43 -3.95
C ASP A 86 9.84 -6.70 -2.68
N HIS A 87 10.99 -7.12 -2.14
CA HIS A 87 11.54 -6.53 -0.91
C HIS A 87 11.76 -5.01 -1.02
N ALA A 88 12.24 -4.52 -2.17
CA ALA A 88 12.49 -3.09 -2.37
C ALA A 88 11.21 -2.24 -2.26
N THR A 89 10.09 -2.75 -2.77
CA THR A 89 8.78 -2.09 -2.66
C THR A 89 8.23 -2.21 -1.24
N LEU A 90 8.46 -3.34 -0.56
CA LEU A 90 8.10 -3.50 0.85
C LEU A 90 8.90 -2.56 1.77
N GLU A 91 10.16 -2.31 1.46
CA GLU A 91 10.99 -1.32 2.15
C GLU A 91 10.43 0.10 1.98
N GLN A 92 9.99 0.47 0.77
CA GLN A 92 9.32 1.76 0.53
C GLN A 92 8.04 1.88 1.37
N ARG A 93 7.25 0.79 1.45
CA ARG A 93 6.06 0.75 2.30
C ARG A 93 6.43 0.94 3.78
N LEU A 94 7.46 0.26 4.25
CA LEU A 94 7.97 0.37 5.62
C LEU A 94 8.43 1.79 5.94
N GLU A 95 9.13 2.45 5.02
CA GLU A 95 9.55 3.85 5.17
C GLU A 95 8.34 4.77 5.38
N ILE A 96 7.30 4.61 4.56
CA ILE A 96 6.06 5.39 4.68
C ILE A 96 5.36 5.11 6.00
N LEU A 97 5.24 3.84 6.41
CA LEU A 97 4.63 3.48 7.70
C LEU A 97 5.40 4.05 8.89
N SER A 98 6.73 4.07 8.83
CA SER A 98 7.57 4.74 9.83
C SER A 98 7.21 6.22 9.92
N GLN A 99 7.16 6.92 8.79
CA GLN A 99 6.88 8.34 8.75
C GLN A 99 5.44 8.66 9.20
N VAL A 100 4.45 7.88 8.77
CA VAL A 100 3.06 7.98 9.24
C VAL A 100 3.03 7.86 10.76
N SER A 101 3.69 6.83 11.31
CA SER A 101 3.72 6.61 12.77
C SER A 101 4.33 7.78 13.52
N ASP A 102 5.28 8.53 12.93
CA ASP A 102 5.89 9.72 13.52
C ASP A 102 5.03 10.99 13.39
N LYS A 103 4.06 11.03 12.45
CA LYS A 103 3.18 12.20 12.22
C LYS A 103 1.85 12.16 12.98
N VAL A 104 1.53 11.04 13.60
CA VAL A 104 0.33 10.86 14.40
C VAL A 104 0.65 10.91 15.90
N ASP A 105 -0.37 11.18 16.72
CA ASP A 105 -0.22 11.15 18.17
C ASP A 105 -0.09 9.70 18.69
N VAL A 106 0.16 9.56 19.99
CA VAL A 106 0.39 8.24 20.62
C VAL A 106 -0.83 7.32 20.48
N PRO A 107 -2.07 7.75 20.75
CA PRO A 107 -3.25 6.90 20.53
C PRO A 107 -3.41 6.43 19.08
N GLN A 108 -3.28 7.33 18.09
CA GLN A 108 -3.38 6.95 16.68
C GLN A 108 -2.25 6.00 16.25
N CYS A 109 -1.02 6.26 16.71
CA CYS A 109 0.13 5.39 16.49
C CYS A 109 -0.08 3.99 17.08
N ALA A 110 -0.70 3.90 18.26
CA ALA A 110 -1.02 2.64 18.90
C ALA A 110 -2.07 1.84 18.11
N VAL A 111 -3.09 2.51 17.55
CA VAL A 111 -4.08 1.88 16.65
C VAL A 111 -3.38 1.28 15.42
N LEU A 112 -2.45 2.01 14.80
CA LEU A 112 -1.65 1.51 13.68
C LEU A 112 -0.78 0.31 14.09
N ALA A 113 -0.13 0.39 15.25
CA ALA A 113 0.78 -0.62 15.77
C ALA A 113 0.10 -1.97 16.05
N ARG A 114 -1.16 -1.95 16.48
CA ARG A 114 -1.92 -3.15 16.82
C ARG A 114 -2.43 -3.93 15.60
N GLY A 115 -2.27 -3.39 14.39
CA GLY A 115 -2.68 -4.05 13.14
C GLY A 115 -4.21 -4.10 12.95
N GLY A 116 -4.98 -3.41 13.78
CA GLY A 116 -6.44 -3.36 13.72
C GLY A 116 -7.11 -4.63 14.23
N ASN A 117 -7.83 -4.53 15.35
CA ASN A 117 -8.96 -5.43 15.57
C ASN A 117 -9.97 -5.20 14.42
N PRO A 118 -10.66 -6.22 13.88
CA PRO A 118 -11.74 -6.00 12.90
C PRO A 118 -12.77 -4.95 13.34
N ASN A 119 -12.96 -4.78 14.65
CA ASN A 119 -13.84 -3.77 15.23
C ASN A 119 -13.29 -2.33 15.15
N ASP A 120 -11.98 -2.16 14.87
CA ASP A 120 -11.27 -0.87 14.85
C ASP A 120 -10.95 -0.40 13.43
N ALA A 121 -11.50 -1.04 12.38
CA ALA A 121 -11.19 -0.71 10.99
C ALA A 121 -11.37 0.79 10.66
N GLN A 122 -12.39 1.43 11.23
CA GLN A 122 -12.62 2.86 11.08
C GLN A 122 -11.52 3.70 11.75
N ALA A 123 -11.12 3.34 12.98
CA ALA A 123 -10.06 4.04 13.71
C ALA A 123 -8.70 3.88 13.01
N LEU A 124 -8.43 2.68 12.49
CA LEU A 124 -7.22 2.38 11.71
C LEU A 124 -7.16 3.24 10.45
N SER A 125 -8.26 3.28 9.69
CA SER A 125 -8.38 4.11 8.48
C SER A 125 -8.18 5.60 8.81
N ALA A 126 -8.80 6.09 9.88
CA ALA A 126 -8.67 7.49 10.32
C ALA A 126 -7.23 7.83 10.77
N ALA A 127 -6.56 6.94 11.50
CA ALA A 127 -5.18 7.12 11.92
C ALA A 127 -4.22 7.15 10.72
N MET A 128 -4.41 6.23 9.77
CA MET A 128 -3.60 6.18 8.54
C MET A 128 -3.80 7.44 7.71
N LEU A 129 -5.04 7.88 7.53
CA LEU A 129 -5.39 9.12 6.83
C LEU A 129 -4.75 10.34 7.48
N SER A 130 -4.91 10.50 8.80
CA SER A 130 -4.31 11.60 9.60
C SER A 130 -2.79 11.68 9.42
N GLY A 131 -2.10 10.54 9.38
CA GLY A 131 -0.65 10.52 9.20
C GLY A 131 -0.23 10.80 7.76
N LEU A 132 -0.89 10.21 6.77
CA LEU A 132 -0.59 10.40 5.35
C LEU A 132 -0.75 11.86 4.91
N GLU A 133 -1.82 12.55 5.36
CA GLU A 133 -2.06 13.96 5.01
C GLU A 133 -0.96 14.92 5.52
N LYS A 134 -0.16 14.50 6.49
CA LYS A 134 0.96 15.27 7.06
C LYS A 134 2.30 14.95 6.41
N LEU A 135 2.35 14.02 5.46
CA LEU A 135 3.58 13.67 4.76
C LEU A 135 3.89 14.64 3.61
N PRO A 136 5.16 14.75 3.21
CA PRO A 136 5.51 15.42 1.95
C PRO A 136 4.83 14.75 0.76
N GLN A 137 4.48 15.55 -0.26
CA GLN A 137 3.75 15.07 -1.44
C GLN A 137 4.40 13.85 -2.10
N ALA A 138 5.72 13.80 -2.19
CA ALA A 138 6.45 12.68 -2.78
C ALA A 138 6.19 11.34 -2.05
N GLN A 139 5.98 11.37 -0.74
CA GLN A 139 5.71 10.17 0.06
C GLN A 139 4.26 9.72 -0.08
N ILE A 140 3.34 10.67 -0.20
CA ILE A 140 1.93 10.40 -0.54
C ILE A 140 1.84 9.74 -1.91
N ASP A 141 2.57 10.27 -2.91
CA ASP A 141 2.60 9.70 -4.25
C ASP A 141 3.13 8.25 -4.21
N ARG A 142 4.22 8.00 -3.48
CA ARG A 142 4.78 6.66 -3.29
C ARG A 142 3.79 5.70 -2.62
N TRP A 143 3.01 6.16 -1.65
CA TRP A 143 2.01 5.32 -0.98
C TRP A 143 0.97 4.75 -1.95
N PHE A 144 0.47 5.58 -2.88
CA PHE A 144 -0.47 5.14 -3.90
C PHE A 144 0.20 4.32 -5.01
N ASP A 145 1.46 4.61 -5.36
CA ASP A 145 2.21 3.75 -6.28
C ASP A 145 2.47 2.35 -5.70
N VAL A 146 2.75 2.23 -4.40
CA VAL A 146 2.86 0.93 -3.70
C VAL A 146 1.51 0.20 -3.72
N SER A 147 0.42 0.91 -3.47
CA SER A 147 -0.94 0.33 -3.50
C SER A 147 -1.35 -0.15 -4.89
N LEU A 148 -0.96 0.59 -5.93
CA LEU A 148 -1.15 0.19 -7.33
C LEU A 148 -0.32 -1.05 -7.67
N LYS A 149 0.96 -1.10 -7.27
CA LYS A 149 1.81 -2.28 -7.46
C LYS A 149 1.24 -3.51 -6.76
N ALA A 150 0.72 -3.36 -5.54
CA ALA A 150 0.10 -4.46 -4.82
C ALA A 150 -1.15 -4.97 -5.56
N THR A 151 -2.00 -4.04 -5.99
CA THR A 151 -3.19 -4.36 -6.80
C THR A 151 -2.82 -5.14 -8.07
N ASP A 152 -1.82 -4.67 -8.82
CA ASP A 152 -1.35 -5.36 -10.02
C ASP A 152 -0.73 -6.73 -9.69
N ALA A 153 0.02 -6.84 -8.59
CA ALA A 153 0.60 -8.11 -8.16
C ALA A 153 -0.45 -9.17 -7.85
N GLU A 154 -1.55 -8.80 -7.18
CA GLU A 154 -2.68 -9.69 -6.91
C GLU A 154 -3.45 -10.05 -8.19
N LEU A 155 -3.73 -9.08 -9.07
CA LEU A 155 -4.37 -9.35 -10.37
C LEU A 155 -3.56 -10.28 -11.27
N ASN A 156 -2.22 -10.14 -11.24
CA ASN A 156 -1.29 -11.02 -11.96
C ASN A 156 -1.08 -12.37 -11.27
N LYS A 157 -1.57 -12.54 -10.04
CA LYS A 157 -1.23 -13.69 -9.18
C LYS A 157 0.28 -13.88 -9.05
N THR A 158 1.01 -12.76 -8.97
CA THR A 158 2.47 -12.76 -8.85
C THR A 158 2.89 -13.65 -7.67
N PRO A 159 3.82 -14.60 -7.87
CA PRO A 159 4.27 -15.44 -6.77
C PRO A 159 4.86 -14.59 -5.64
N ALA A 160 4.48 -14.90 -4.39
CA ALA A 160 5.11 -14.28 -3.24
C ALA A 160 6.61 -14.61 -3.20
N GLN A 161 7.39 -13.71 -2.63
CA GLN A 161 8.83 -13.91 -2.39
C GLN A 161 9.05 -14.11 -0.89
N PRO A 162 8.75 -15.31 -0.34
CA PRO A 162 8.82 -15.54 1.08
C PRO A 162 10.27 -15.51 1.58
N VAL A 163 10.45 -14.99 2.79
CA VAL A 163 11.70 -15.09 3.53
C VAL A 163 11.73 -16.42 4.29
N ALA A 164 12.83 -17.16 4.25
CA ALA A 164 12.93 -18.44 4.95
C ALA A 164 12.82 -18.24 6.48
N PRO A 165 12.19 -19.17 7.24
CA PRO A 165 12.02 -19.02 8.69
C PRO A 165 13.32 -18.72 9.45
N GLN A 166 14.44 -19.33 9.04
CA GLN A 166 15.75 -19.11 9.65
C GLN A 166 16.26 -17.68 9.39
N GLN A 167 15.97 -17.11 8.22
CA GLN A 167 16.31 -15.73 7.87
C GLN A 167 15.44 -14.74 8.66
N ILE A 168 14.15 -15.04 8.85
CA ILE A 168 13.26 -14.24 9.71
C ILE A 168 13.82 -14.19 11.14
N GLN A 169 14.17 -15.35 11.71
CA GLN A 169 14.73 -15.44 13.05
C GLN A 169 16.06 -14.67 13.16
N ALA A 170 16.94 -14.80 12.17
CA ALA A 170 18.22 -14.07 12.14
C ALA A 170 18.04 -12.55 11.99
N ALA A 171 17.10 -12.12 11.15
CA ALA A 171 16.79 -10.71 10.93
C ALA A 171 16.19 -10.06 12.18
N MET A 172 15.18 -10.69 12.78
CA MET A 172 14.59 -10.23 14.04
C MET A 172 15.62 -10.24 15.18
N GLY A 173 16.47 -11.26 15.25
CA GLY A 173 17.57 -11.30 16.21
C GLY A 173 18.59 -10.17 16.02
N THR A 174 18.88 -9.79 14.78
CA THR A 174 19.74 -8.65 14.46
C THR A 174 19.10 -7.33 14.91
N LEU A 175 17.81 -7.15 14.64
CA LEU A 175 17.04 -5.98 15.09
C LEU A 175 17.05 -5.87 16.62
N VAL A 176 16.77 -6.95 17.34
CA VAL A 176 16.75 -6.90 18.81
C VAL A 176 18.14 -6.57 19.36
N LYS A 177 19.20 -7.18 18.81
CA LYS A 177 20.58 -6.94 19.26
C LYS A 177 21.08 -5.51 18.98
N SER A 178 20.48 -4.77 18.05
CA SER A 178 20.86 -3.37 17.80
C SER A 178 20.33 -2.40 18.85
N LEU A 179 19.39 -2.83 19.70
CA LEU A 179 18.80 -2.01 20.74
C LEU A 179 19.66 -1.97 22.02
N PRO A 180 19.62 -0.87 22.78
CA PRO A 180 20.09 -0.84 24.17
C PRO A 180 19.39 -1.91 25.04
N ALA A 181 20.07 -2.40 26.08
CA ALA A 181 19.60 -3.54 26.88
C ALA A 181 18.21 -3.31 27.54
N ASP A 182 17.95 -2.09 28.02
CA ASP A 182 16.65 -1.68 28.56
C ASP A 182 15.54 -1.71 27.49
N GLN A 183 15.85 -1.28 26.27
CA GLN A 183 14.92 -1.31 25.14
C GLN A 183 14.67 -2.73 24.64
N GLN A 184 15.69 -3.60 24.66
CA GLN A 184 15.52 -5.03 24.36
C GLN A 184 14.51 -5.66 25.33
N GLN A 185 14.67 -5.42 26.64
CA GLN A 185 13.75 -5.93 27.65
C GLN A 185 12.33 -5.38 27.46
N ARG A 186 12.19 -4.08 27.19
CA ARG A 186 10.87 -3.48 26.90
C ARG A 186 10.23 -4.12 25.67
N LEU A 187 10.97 -4.27 24.58
CA LEU A 187 10.47 -4.86 23.34
C LEU A 187 10.02 -6.32 23.54
N MET A 188 10.85 -7.14 24.19
CA MET A 188 10.53 -8.55 24.48
C MET A 188 9.31 -8.72 25.39
N ARG A 189 9.06 -7.76 26.28
CA ARG A 189 7.87 -7.73 27.14
C ARG A 189 6.62 -7.29 26.38
N VAL A 190 6.71 -6.30 25.50
CA VAL A 190 5.53 -5.66 24.88
C VAL A 190 5.10 -6.38 23.61
N LEU A 191 6.03 -6.74 22.73
CA LEU A 191 5.72 -7.26 21.39
C LEU A 191 4.77 -8.48 21.40
N PRO A 192 4.93 -9.49 22.27
CA PRO A 192 4.02 -10.65 22.29
C PRO A 192 2.57 -10.31 22.68
N GLN A 193 2.35 -9.17 23.31
CA GLN A 193 1.05 -8.70 23.81
C GLN A 193 0.68 -7.33 23.23
N ILE A 194 1.23 -6.97 22.07
CA ILE A 194 1.06 -5.64 21.48
C ILE A 194 -0.42 -5.28 21.27
N ALA A 195 -1.25 -6.26 20.94
CA ALA A 195 -2.69 -6.10 20.74
C ALA A 195 -3.43 -5.55 21.97
N THR A 196 -2.95 -5.85 23.17
CA THR A 196 -3.54 -5.43 24.45
C THR A 196 -2.63 -4.50 25.26
N ALA A 197 -1.44 -4.19 24.77
CA ALA A 197 -0.54 -3.23 25.39
C ALA A 197 -1.18 -1.84 25.45
N ASN A 198 -0.80 -1.02 26.45
CA ASN A 198 -1.21 0.38 26.51
C ASN A 198 -0.71 1.16 25.28
N ASP A 199 -1.30 2.33 25.01
CA ASP A 199 -1.01 3.10 23.79
C ASP A 199 0.46 3.51 23.68
N GLU A 200 1.09 3.88 24.81
CA GLU A 200 2.49 4.29 24.82
C GLU A 200 3.42 3.15 24.42
N ASP A 201 3.23 1.97 25.01
CA ASP A 201 4.03 0.77 24.73
C ASP A 201 3.80 0.27 23.29
N ALA A 202 2.55 0.26 22.80
CA ALA A 202 2.24 -0.15 21.44
C ALA A 202 2.87 0.81 20.41
N CYS A 203 2.68 2.12 20.60
CA CYS A 203 3.26 3.12 19.71
C CYS A 203 4.80 3.09 19.73
N TRP A 204 5.39 3.05 20.93
CA TRP A 204 6.84 2.94 21.08
C TRP A 204 7.38 1.70 20.36
N THR A 205 6.70 0.57 20.47
CA THR A 205 7.10 -0.69 19.83
C THR A 205 7.12 -0.55 18.31
N ALA A 206 6.04 -0.06 17.70
CA ALA A 206 5.98 0.12 16.24
C ALA A 206 7.06 1.09 15.73
N ARG A 207 7.19 2.28 16.34
CA ARG A 207 8.22 3.26 15.97
C ARG A 207 9.64 2.69 16.12
N THR A 208 9.87 1.90 17.16
CA THR A 208 11.17 1.25 17.39
C THR A 208 11.46 0.20 16.33
N LEU A 209 10.51 -0.70 16.07
CA LEU A 209 10.67 -1.75 15.05
C LEU A 209 10.93 -1.16 13.66
N TYR A 210 10.15 -0.16 13.24
CA TYR A 210 10.30 0.48 11.94
C TYR A 210 11.65 1.19 11.80
N ARG A 211 12.03 1.99 12.80
CA ARG A 211 13.30 2.71 12.79
C ARG A 211 14.50 1.76 12.75
N GLN A 212 14.48 0.70 13.57
CA GLN A 212 15.59 -0.25 13.60
C GLN A 212 15.67 -1.04 12.29
N ALA A 213 14.53 -1.50 11.76
CA ALA A 213 14.53 -2.22 10.48
C ALA A 213 15.12 -1.36 9.35
N LEU A 214 14.70 -0.10 9.24
CA LEU A 214 15.23 0.83 8.23
C LEU A 214 16.72 1.15 8.39
N ALA A 215 17.25 1.05 9.62
CA ALA A 215 18.66 1.24 9.92
C ALA A 215 19.54 0.00 9.64
N THR A 216 18.94 -1.17 9.40
CA THR A 216 19.70 -2.38 9.06
C THR A 216 20.18 -2.36 7.60
N PRO A 217 21.33 -3.00 7.29
CA PRO A 217 21.79 -3.15 5.91
C PRO A 217 21.01 -4.25 5.16
N GLU A 218 21.06 -4.20 3.83
CA GLU A 218 20.62 -5.34 3.00
C GLU A 218 21.50 -6.59 3.27
N PRO A 219 20.92 -7.81 3.24
CA PRO A 219 19.53 -8.14 2.90
C PRO A 219 18.54 -8.10 4.08
N VAL A 220 19.01 -7.76 5.30
CA VAL A 220 18.21 -7.86 6.53
C VAL A 220 17.03 -6.89 6.52
N ARG A 221 17.22 -5.68 5.98
CA ARG A 221 16.17 -4.68 5.89
C ARG A 221 15.01 -5.12 5.00
N GLY A 222 15.28 -5.65 3.80
CA GLY A 222 14.26 -6.25 2.94
C GLY A 222 13.52 -7.42 3.61
N GLN A 223 14.23 -8.25 4.38
CA GLN A 223 13.62 -9.35 5.15
C GLN A 223 12.68 -8.84 6.24
N LEU A 224 13.08 -7.81 6.98
CA LEU A 224 12.24 -7.20 8.02
C LEU A 224 11.02 -6.49 7.42
N ALA A 225 11.20 -5.79 6.30
CA ALA A 225 10.10 -5.19 5.56
C ALA A 225 9.07 -6.25 5.12
N TRP A 226 9.54 -7.42 4.67
CA TRP A 226 8.68 -8.55 4.37
C TRP A 226 7.92 -9.06 5.60
N VAL A 227 8.59 -9.22 6.74
CA VAL A 227 7.97 -9.67 8.00
C VAL A 227 6.84 -8.74 8.45
N PHE A 228 7.05 -7.42 8.38
CA PHE A 228 6.03 -6.43 8.76
C PHE A 228 4.90 -6.30 7.73
N ALA A 229 5.06 -6.88 6.54
CA ALA A 229 4.05 -6.91 5.51
C ALA A 229 3.13 -8.14 5.59
N GLN A 230 3.48 -9.14 6.40
CA GLN A 230 2.66 -10.35 6.60
C GLN A 230 1.65 -10.24 7.75
N GLN A 231 1.64 -9.11 8.47
CA GLN A 231 0.80 -8.87 9.64
C GLN A 231 -0.53 -8.23 9.25
#